data_AF-A0A3N9N4K9-F1
#
_entry.id   AF-A0A3N9N4K9-F1
#
_cell.length_a   1.000
_cell.length_b   1.000
_cell.length_c   1.000
_cell.angle_alpha   90.00
_cell.angle_beta   90.00
_cell.angle_gamma   90.00
#
_symmetry.space_group_name_H-M   'P 1'
#
loop_
_entity.id
_entity.type
_entity.pdbx_description
1 polymer ?
#
loop_
_entity_poly.entity_id
_entity_poly.type
_entity_poly.pdbx_seq_one_letter_code
_entity_poly.pdbx_strand_id
1 'polypeptide(L)'
;NLAAIGWYPGPKVHWDESTGQGPAYFTYVYGCQVAEVRVNLATGEVYLERVTAIHDPGTVINLLGAEGQVYGGVTQGAGYALWEEISSMNGFICELNYDQYLIPTSKDIGEIVPVFLNGNDSYGPWGAKSLGEPTLELTAAAVANAICNATGKRFFNLPLNLEEILLQQKLYPEKSGRGSGQ
;
A
#
# COMPACT_ATOMS: atom_id res chain seq x y z
N ASN A 1 -6.85 42.27 -23.79
CA ASN A 1 -6.21 40.94 -23.95
C ASN A 1 -6.49 40.17 -22.65
N LEU A 2 -7.19 39.03 -22.72
CA LEU A 2 -7.64 38.22 -21.56
C LEU A 2 -6.83 36.92 -21.41
N ALA A 3 -5.60 36.87 -21.94
CA ALA A 3 -4.71 35.72 -21.82
C ALA A 3 -3.66 35.95 -20.72
N ALA A 4 -3.41 34.93 -19.91
CA ALA A 4 -2.34 34.88 -18.92
C ALA A 4 -1.65 33.50 -18.94
N ILE A 5 -0.38 33.45 -18.55
CA ILE A 5 0.42 32.24 -18.41
C ILE A 5 0.99 32.24 -16.98
N GLY A 6 0.97 31.09 -16.30
CA GLY A 6 1.52 30.92 -14.96
C GLY A 6 2.48 29.74 -14.88
N TRP A 7 3.48 29.85 -13.99
CA TRP A 7 4.46 28.81 -13.69
C TRP A 7 4.76 28.81 -12.18
N TYR A 8 5.08 27.65 -11.61
CA TYR A 8 5.48 27.51 -10.21
C TYR A 8 6.86 26.83 -10.14
N PRO A 9 7.94 27.58 -9.84
CA PRO A 9 9.22 26.95 -9.53
C PRO A 9 9.15 26.45 -8.08
N GLY A 10 9.27 25.14 -7.89
CA GLY A 10 9.29 24.55 -6.55
C GLY A 10 10.43 25.09 -5.68
N PRO A 11 10.32 24.97 -4.35
CA PRO A 11 11.40 25.35 -3.44
C PRO A 11 12.71 24.62 -3.76
N LYS A 12 13.85 25.27 -3.51
CA LYS A 12 15.16 24.66 -3.73
C LYS A 12 15.37 23.51 -2.74
N VAL A 13 15.66 22.33 -3.27
CA VAL A 13 16.11 21.14 -2.53
C VAL A 13 17.58 20.86 -2.86
N HIS A 14 18.27 20.13 -1.99
CA HIS A 14 19.65 19.71 -2.23
C HIS A 14 19.89 18.30 -1.66
N TRP A 15 20.67 17.52 -2.38
CA TRP A 15 21.07 16.17 -1.99
C TRP A 15 22.49 15.90 -2.52
N ASP A 16 23.37 15.44 -1.64
CA ASP A 16 24.70 14.97 -1.97
C ASP A 16 24.71 13.44 -1.97
N GLU A 17 24.82 12.84 -3.15
CA GLU A 17 24.84 11.39 -3.33
C GLU A 17 26.03 10.70 -2.69
N SER A 18 27.17 11.40 -2.52
CA SER A 18 28.38 10.80 -1.96
C SER A 18 28.30 10.60 -0.45
N THR A 19 27.52 11.45 0.23
CA THR A 19 27.33 11.41 1.69
C THR A 19 25.94 10.95 2.09
N GLY A 20 24.97 10.96 1.17
CA GLY A 20 23.56 10.68 1.46
C GLY A 20 22.94 11.76 2.34
N GLN A 21 23.31 13.02 2.15
CA GLN A 21 22.87 14.13 3.00
C GLN A 21 22.29 15.29 2.22
N GLY A 22 21.29 15.95 2.82
CA GLY A 22 20.72 17.19 2.32
C GLY A 22 19.20 17.25 2.48
N PRO A 23 18.60 18.44 2.37
CA PRO A 23 17.15 18.61 2.33
C PRO A 23 16.60 18.16 0.97
N ALA A 24 16.41 16.85 0.80
CA ALA A 24 15.92 16.24 -0.46
C ALA A 24 14.47 16.60 -0.79
N TYR A 25 13.67 16.93 0.23
CA TYR A 25 12.25 17.26 0.09
C TYR A 25 11.95 18.59 0.78
N PHE A 26 11.05 19.37 0.19
CA PHE A 26 10.58 20.66 0.73
C PHE A 26 9.25 20.54 1.51
N THR A 27 8.61 19.37 1.44
CA THR A 27 7.40 19.03 2.19
C THR A 27 7.42 17.54 2.54
N TYR A 28 6.69 17.18 3.60
CA TYR A 28 6.51 15.81 4.06
C TYR A 28 5.04 15.56 4.34
N VAL A 29 4.63 14.35 3.98
CA VAL A 29 3.30 13.79 4.21
C VAL A 29 3.42 12.74 5.31
N TYR A 30 2.38 12.64 6.13
CA TYR A 30 2.34 11.71 7.25
C TYR A 30 1.07 10.87 7.18
N GLY A 31 1.12 9.68 7.74
CA GLY A 31 -0.05 8.83 7.84
C GLY A 31 0.12 7.74 8.90
N CYS A 32 -1.00 7.16 9.27
CA CYS A 32 -1.08 6.02 10.15
C CYS A 32 -2.24 5.14 9.68
N GLN A 33 -2.02 3.84 9.57
CA GLN A 33 -3.07 2.88 9.28
C GLN A 33 -3.17 1.85 10.39
N VAL A 34 -4.40 1.51 10.77
CA VAL A 34 -4.71 0.45 11.71
C VAL A 34 -5.56 -0.58 10.98
N ALA A 35 -5.02 -1.79 10.85
CA ALA A 35 -5.71 -2.92 10.26
C ALA A 35 -6.31 -3.82 11.34
N GLU A 36 -7.50 -4.34 11.08
CA GLU A 36 -8.14 -5.40 11.85
C GLU A 36 -8.29 -6.62 10.97
N VAL A 37 -7.83 -7.76 11.48
CA VAL A 37 -7.79 -9.01 10.74
C VAL A 37 -8.38 -10.14 11.55
N ARG A 38 -8.90 -11.14 10.86
CA ARG A 38 -9.22 -12.46 11.40
C ARG A 38 -8.39 -13.50 10.66
N VAL A 39 -7.75 -14.40 11.40
CA VAL A 39 -6.88 -15.43 10.83
C VAL A 39 -7.45 -16.81 11.12
N ASN A 40 -7.64 -17.63 10.09
CA ASN A 40 -7.93 -19.04 10.26
C ASN A 40 -6.63 -19.81 10.49
N LEU A 41 -6.36 -20.19 11.74
CA LEU A 41 -5.12 -20.87 12.11
C LEU A 41 -4.94 -22.26 11.51
N ALA A 42 -6.03 -22.89 11.02
CA ALA A 42 -5.95 -24.19 10.37
C ALA A 42 -5.55 -24.10 8.89
N THR A 43 -5.90 -23.00 8.20
CA THR A 43 -5.67 -22.83 6.76
C THR A 43 -4.64 -21.75 6.42
N GLY A 44 -4.33 -20.86 7.35
CA GLY A 44 -3.52 -19.66 7.11
C GLY A 44 -4.27 -18.51 6.45
N GLU A 45 -5.57 -18.66 6.21
CA GLU A 45 -6.37 -17.65 5.52
C GLU A 45 -6.56 -16.42 6.40
N VAL A 46 -6.29 -15.25 5.84
CA VAL A 46 -6.42 -13.95 6.49
C VAL A 46 -7.59 -13.21 5.86
N TYR A 47 -8.51 -12.75 6.72
CA TYR A 47 -9.60 -11.85 6.35
C TYR A 47 -9.26 -10.45 6.84
N LEU A 48 -9.18 -9.48 5.94
CA LEU A 48 -8.97 -8.08 6.27
C LEU A 48 -10.32 -7.41 6.53
N GLU A 49 -10.71 -7.37 7.81
CA GLU A 49 -12.07 -6.96 8.23
C GLU A 49 -12.24 -5.44 8.17
N ARG A 50 -11.20 -4.69 8.55
CA ARG A 50 -11.24 -3.22 8.54
C ARG A 50 -9.84 -2.60 8.40
N VAL A 51 -9.75 -1.46 7.72
CA VAL A 51 -8.58 -0.58 7.73
C VAL A 51 -9.02 0.85 8.04
N THR A 52 -8.58 1.40 9.17
CA THR A 52 -8.71 2.84 9.45
C THR A 52 -7.45 3.54 8.96
N ALA A 53 -7.59 4.42 7.98
CA ALA A 53 -6.47 5.07 7.30
C ALA A 53 -6.47 6.59 7.53
N ILE A 54 -5.55 7.03 8.39
CA ILE A 54 -5.36 8.43 8.75
C ILE A 54 -4.21 9.01 7.93
N HIS A 55 -4.46 10.11 7.20
CA HIS A 55 -3.44 10.78 6.39
C HIS A 55 -3.44 12.29 6.64
N ASP A 56 -2.26 12.91 6.51
CA ASP A 56 -2.05 14.38 6.45
C ASP A 56 -1.85 14.82 5.00
N PRO A 57 -2.94 15.17 4.28
CA PRO A 57 -2.86 15.78 2.96
C PRO A 57 -2.72 17.31 3.03
N GLY A 58 -2.44 17.90 4.19
CA GLY A 58 -2.62 19.34 4.39
C GLY A 58 -4.08 19.75 4.22
N THR A 59 -4.37 20.67 3.30
CA THR A 59 -5.73 21.02 2.91
C THR A 59 -6.29 20.04 1.87
N VAL A 60 -7.42 19.39 2.18
CA VAL A 60 -8.14 18.58 1.19
C VAL A 60 -8.82 19.47 0.14
N ILE A 61 -8.32 19.44 -1.09
CA ILE A 61 -8.89 20.21 -2.21
C ILE A 61 -10.19 19.57 -2.73
N ASN A 62 -10.20 18.24 -2.86
CA ASN A 62 -11.35 17.47 -3.34
C ASN A 62 -11.54 16.24 -2.45
N LEU A 63 -12.59 16.25 -1.62
CA LEU A 63 -12.86 15.19 -0.66
C LEU A 63 -13.10 13.83 -1.33
N LEU A 64 -13.95 13.78 -2.36
CA LEU A 64 -14.25 12.53 -3.07
C LEU A 64 -13.00 11.93 -3.72
N GLY A 65 -12.15 12.79 -4.30
CA GLY A 65 -10.88 12.36 -4.89
C GLY A 65 -9.90 11.84 -3.83
N ALA A 66 -9.83 12.51 -2.67
CA ALA A 66 -8.98 12.09 -1.56
C ALA A 66 -9.44 10.75 -0.96
N GLU A 67 -10.75 10.58 -0.75
CA GLU A 67 -11.33 9.29 -0.32
C GLU A 67 -11.03 8.18 -1.34
N GLY A 68 -11.21 8.46 -2.63
CA GLY A 68 -10.87 7.53 -3.71
C GLY A 68 -9.41 7.07 -3.70
N GLN A 69 -8.47 7.98 -3.40
CA GLN A 69 -7.06 7.63 -3.21
C GLN A 69 -6.87 6.70 -2.02
N VAL A 70 -7.50 6.98 -0.87
CA VAL A 70 -7.41 6.10 0.30
C VAL A 70 -7.98 4.71 0.00
N TYR A 71 -9.16 4.63 -0.64
CA TYR A 71 -9.75 3.35 -1.01
C TYR A 71 -8.86 2.55 -1.97
N GLY A 72 -8.34 3.20 -3.01
CA GLY A 72 -7.44 2.57 -3.98
C GLY A 72 -6.11 2.16 -3.38
N GLY A 73 -5.47 3.05 -2.62
CA GLY A 73 -4.18 2.83 -1.98
C GLY A 73 -4.23 1.71 -0.94
N VAL A 74 -5.23 1.71 -0.07
CA VAL A 74 -5.43 0.60 0.89
C VAL A 74 -5.72 -0.71 0.16
N THR A 75 -6.51 -0.69 -0.92
CA THR A 75 -6.80 -1.90 -1.69
C THR A 75 -5.55 -2.48 -2.32
N GLN A 76 -4.80 -1.65 -3.07
CA GLN A 76 -3.54 -2.06 -3.67
C GLN A 76 -2.51 -2.46 -2.60
N GLY A 77 -2.55 -1.79 -1.45
CA GLY A 77 -1.67 -2.08 -0.33
C GLY A 77 -1.94 -3.44 0.31
N ALA A 78 -3.21 -3.82 0.43
CA ALA A 78 -3.62 -5.15 0.85
C ALA A 78 -3.24 -6.22 -0.19
N GLY A 79 -3.29 -5.86 -1.48
CA GLY A 79 -2.76 -6.62 -2.60
C GLY A 79 -1.37 -7.18 -2.33
N TYR A 80 -0.36 -6.31 -2.26
CA TYR A 80 1.02 -6.74 -1.98
C TYR A 80 1.24 -7.26 -0.55
N ALA A 81 0.33 -6.97 0.38
CA ALA A 81 0.39 -7.53 1.73
C ALA A 81 0.02 -9.01 1.78
N LEU A 82 -0.97 -9.46 1.00
CA LEU A 82 -1.63 -10.75 1.21
C LEU A 82 -1.64 -11.67 -0.02
N TRP A 83 -1.65 -11.12 -1.24
CA TRP A 83 -1.98 -11.90 -2.44
C TRP A 83 -1.02 -11.75 -3.61
N GLU A 84 -0.54 -10.53 -3.88
CA GLU A 84 0.25 -10.24 -5.06
C GLU A 84 1.67 -10.81 -4.92
N GLU A 85 1.98 -11.86 -5.67
CA GLU A 85 3.29 -12.49 -5.73
C GLU A 85 3.69 -12.73 -7.18
N ILE A 86 4.94 -12.40 -7.51
CA ILE A 86 5.57 -12.72 -8.79
C ILE A 86 6.76 -13.63 -8.50
N SER A 87 6.71 -14.84 -9.03
CA SER A 87 7.81 -15.80 -8.96
C SER A 87 8.55 -15.88 -10.29
N SER A 88 9.79 -16.39 -10.24
CA SER A 88 10.59 -16.63 -11.44
C SER A 88 11.17 -18.03 -11.49
N MET A 89 11.11 -18.65 -12.67
CA MET A 89 11.73 -19.92 -12.97
C MET A 89 12.60 -19.78 -14.22
N ASN A 90 13.89 -20.12 -14.11
CA ASN A 90 14.87 -19.98 -15.20
C ASN A 90 14.93 -18.57 -15.82
N GLY A 91 14.67 -17.53 -15.01
CA GLY A 91 14.67 -16.13 -15.45
C GLY A 91 13.37 -15.67 -16.13
N PHE A 92 12.34 -16.51 -16.18
CA PHE A 92 11.02 -16.15 -16.70
C PHE A 92 10.01 -15.96 -15.56
N ILE A 93 9.07 -15.04 -15.73
CA ILE A 93 7.94 -14.84 -14.80
C ILE A 93 6.97 -16.01 -14.94
N CYS A 94 6.46 -16.51 -13.82
CA CYS A 94 5.51 -17.62 -13.80
C CYS A 94 4.05 -17.17 -13.90
N GLU A 95 3.67 -16.06 -13.25
CA GLU A 95 2.30 -15.54 -13.21
C GLU A 95 2.06 -14.59 -14.38
N LEU A 96 1.55 -15.13 -15.50
CA LEU A 96 1.40 -14.40 -16.76
C LEU A 96 -0.02 -13.84 -16.99
N ASN A 97 -0.95 -14.13 -16.08
CA ASN A 97 -2.35 -13.71 -16.17
C ASN A 97 -3.00 -13.58 -14.78
N TYR A 98 -4.16 -12.93 -14.70
CA TYR A 98 -4.83 -12.62 -13.43
C TYR A 98 -5.49 -13.82 -12.72
N ASP A 99 -5.55 -14.99 -13.35
CA ASP A 99 -5.90 -16.24 -12.66
C ASP A 99 -4.72 -16.80 -11.84
N GLN A 100 -3.51 -16.26 -12.05
CA GLN A 100 -2.28 -16.64 -11.38
C GLN A 100 -1.74 -15.50 -10.49
N TYR A 101 -1.76 -14.27 -11.01
CA TYR A 101 -1.43 -13.06 -10.26
C TYR A 101 -2.69 -12.51 -9.59
N LEU A 102 -2.85 -12.79 -8.30
CA LEU A 102 -4.06 -12.50 -7.56
C LEU A 102 -4.08 -11.05 -7.07
N ILE A 103 -4.87 -10.22 -7.73
CA ILE A 103 -5.23 -8.88 -7.23
C ILE A 103 -6.48 -8.95 -6.34
N PRO A 104 -6.63 -8.04 -5.36
CA PRO A 104 -7.84 -7.97 -4.55
C PRO A 104 -9.12 -7.77 -5.38
N THR A 105 -10.18 -8.46 -4.99
CA THR A 105 -11.54 -8.30 -5.50
C THR A 105 -12.37 -7.47 -4.52
N SER A 106 -13.59 -7.09 -4.92
CA SER A 106 -14.52 -6.35 -4.08
C SER A 106 -15.02 -7.09 -2.83
N LYS A 107 -14.65 -8.37 -2.66
CA LYS A 107 -15.03 -9.20 -1.51
C LYS A 107 -13.89 -9.44 -0.52
N ASP A 108 -12.66 -9.06 -0.87
CA ASP A 108 -11.47 -9.46 -0.10
C ASP A 108 -11.14 -8.49 1.04
N ILE A 109 -11.63 -7.26 0.95
CA ILE A 109 -11.39 -6.20 1.92
C ILE A 109 -12.73 -5.74 2.47
N GLY A 110 -12.83 -5.72 3.79
CA GLY A 110 -13.98 -5.18 4.51
C GLY A 110 -14.00 -3.65 4.50
N GLU A 111 -14.29 -3.05 5.64
CA GLU A 111 -14.48 -1.59 5.72
C GLU A 111 -13.14 -0.85 5.60
N ILE A 112 -13.06 0.16 4.75
CA ILE A 112 -11.96 1.12 4.71
C ILE A 112 -12.50 2.45 5.23
N VAL A 113 -11.86 3.03 6.25
CA VAL A 113 -12.28 4.29 6.90
C VAL A 113 -11.22 5.37 6.65
N PRO A 114 -11.42 6.25 5.66
CA PRO A 114 -10.55 7.41 5.44
C PRO A 114 -10.70 8.46 6.54
N VAL A 115 -9.58 8.95 7.06
CA VAL A 115 -9.52 10.08 8.00
C VAL A 115 -8.45 11.06 7.54
N PHE A 116 -8.83 12.33 7.38
CA PHE A 116 -7.90 13.37 6.94
C PHE A 116 -7.60 14.34 8.08
N LEU A 117 -6.31 14.52 8.38
CA LEU A 117 -5.85 15.55 9.29
C LEU A 117 -5.84 16.89 8.55
N ASN A 118 -6.32 17.94 9.23
CA ASN A 118 -6.23 19.28 8.71
C ASN A 118 -4.80 19.80 8.88
N GLY A 119 -4.18 20.22 7.77
CA GLY A 119 -2.89 20.89 7.77
C GLY A 119 -2.91 22.10 6.84
N ASN A 120 -1.78 22.82 6.81
CA ASN A 120 -1.59 23.97 5.93
C ASN A 120 -0.13 24.05 5.49
N ASP A 121 0.18 23.41 4.36
CA ASP A 121 1.52 23.42 3.78
C ASP A 121 1.81 24.74 3.08
N SER A 122 2.88 25.44 3.48
CA SER A 122 3.22 26.75 2.90
C SER A 122 3.61 26.72 1.42
N TYR A 123 3.97 25.55 0.90
CA TYR A 123 4.36 25.35 -0.50
C TYR A 123 3.23 24.77 -1.35
N GLY A 124 2.24 24.18 -0.70
CA GLY A 124 1.05 23.59 -1.31
C GLY A 124 0.03 24.60 -1.84
N PRO A 125 -0.64 24.34 -2.97
CA PRO A 125 -1.77 25.15 -3.40
C PRO A 125 -2.89 25.05 -2.35
N TRP A 126 -3.31 26.19 -1.82
CA TRP A 126 -4.28 26.29 -0.71
C TRP A 126 -3.88 25.50 0.55
N GLY A 127 -2.60 25.19 0.75
CA GLY A 127 -2.13 24.40 1.89
C GLY A 127 -2.10 22.88 1.67
N ALA A 128 -2.37 22.39 0.46
CA ALA A 128 -2.45 20.97 0.15
C ALA A 128 -1.08 20.28 -0.01
N LYS A 129 -1.01 19.01 0.36
CA LYS A 129 0.13 18.11 0.17
C LYS A 129 -0.25 16.93 -0.74
N SER A 130 0.74 16.14 -1.13
CA SER A 130 0.50 14.89 -1.87
C SER A 130 -0.29 13.88 -1.02
N LEU A 131 -1.10 13.05 -1.68
CA LEU A 131 -1.84 11.95 -1.05
C LEU A 131 -1.71 10.63 -1.80
N GLY A 132 -1.24 10.62 -3.05
CA GLY A 132 -1.27 9.43 -3.92
C GLY A 132 -0.55 8.21 -3.31
N GLU A 133 0.78 8.22 -3.34
CA GLU A 133 1.60 7.11 -2.83
C GLU A 133 1.40 6.82 -1.32
N PRO A 134 1.29 7.81 -0.41
CA PRO A 134 1.19 7.57 1.04
C PRO A 134 0.00 6.70 1.48
N THR A 135 -1.07 6.65 0.69
CA THR A 135 -2.26 5.84 1.02
C THR A 135 -2.03 4.34 0.89
N LEU A 136 -1.03 3.94 0.10
CA LEU A 136 -0.66 2.55 -0.14
C LEU A 136 0.37 2.05 0.87
N GLU A 137 1.45 2.79 1.06
CA GLU A 137 2.72 2.35 1.67
C GLU A 137 2.59 1.73 3.07
N LEU A 138 1.59 2.20 3.83
CA LEU A 138 1.39 1.82 5.23
C LEU A 138 0.64 0.49 5.39
N THR A 139 -0.09 0.06 4.36
CA THR A 139 -1.10 -0.99 4.48
C THR A 139 -0.50 -2.33 4.87
N ALA A 140 0.54 -2.79 4.17
CA ALA A 140 1.10 -4.10 4.47
C ALA A 140 1.75 -4.18 5.85
N ALA A 141 2.36 -3.09 6.32
CA ALA A 141 2.91 -3.02 7.68
C ALA A 141 1.79 -3.08 8.74
N ALA A 142 0.67 -2.38 8.51
CA ALA A 142 -0.50 -2.45 9.39
C ALA A 142 -1.08 -3.88 9.43
N VAL A 143 -1.25 -4.51 8.27
CA VAL A 143 -1.74 -5.89 8.13
C VAL A 143 -0.80 -6.89 8.82
N ALA A 144 0.51 -6.81 8.58
CA ALA A 144 1.50 -7.68 9.21
C ALA A 144 1.50 -7.56 10.75
N ASN A 145 1.37 -6.33 11.27
CA ASN A 145 1.26 -6.10 12.71
C ASN A 145 -0.05 -6.65 13.28
N ALA A 146 -1.17 -6.50 12.57
CA ALA A 146 -2.47 -7.03 12.99
C ALA A 146 -2.46 -8.57 13.02
N ILE A 147 -1.85 -9.21 12.01
CA ILE A 147 -1.65 -10.67 11.97
C ILE A 147 -0.72 -11.11 13.10
N CYS A 148 0.36 -10.38 13.37
CA CYS A 148 1.24 -10.67 14.50
C CYS A 148 0.49 -10.60 15.83
N ASN A 149 -0.40 -9.62 16.00
CA ASN A 149 -1.26 -9.52 17.17
C ASN A 149 -2.24 -10.69 17.27
N ALA A 150 -2.83 -11.13 16.15
CA ALA A 150 -3.78 -12.23 16.11
C ALA A 150 -3.15 -13.62 16.31
N THR A 151 -1.90 -13.81 15.88
CA THR A 151 -1.23 -15.12 15.83
C THR A 151 -0.08 -15.29 16.82
N GLY A 152 0.44 -14.19 17.37
CA GLY A 152 1.65 -14.17 18.20
C GLY A 152 2.96 -14.36 17.42
N LYS A 153 2.91 -14.45 16.09
CA LYS A 153 4.09 -14.67 15.22
C LYS A 153 4.44 -13.41 14.43
N ARG A 154 5.74 -13.15 14.28
CA ARG A 154 6.24 -12.04 13.46
C ARG A 154 6.59 -12.53 12.06
N PHE A 155 6.16 -11.80 11.05
CA PHE A 155 6.43 -12.10 9.64
C PHE A 155 7.28 -10.99 9.02
N PHE A 156 8.17 -11.38 8.11
CA PHE A 156 9.12 -10.46 7.45
C PHE A 156 9.16 -10.62 5.93
N ASN A 157 8.41 -11.57 5.38
CA ASN A 157 8.32 -11.80 3.94
C ASN A 157 6.89 -11.53 3.50
N LEU A 158 6.74 -10.71 2.46
CA LEU A 158 5.47 -10.48 1.80
C LEU A 158 5.42 -11.28 0.47
N PRO A 159 4.22 -11.63 0.00
CA PRO A 159 2.94 -11.46 0.69
C PRO A 159 2.74 -12.48 1.83
N LEU A 160 1.84 -12.20 2.76
CA LEU A 160 1.45 -13.08 3.86
C LEU A 160 0.35 -14.05 3.41
N ASN A 161 0.69 -14.84 2.39
CA ASN A 161 -0.18 -15.87 1.82
C ASN A 161 -0.30 -17.09 2.77
N LEU A 162 -1.14 -18.07 2.40
CA LEU A 162 -1.52 -19.18 3.28
C LEU A 162 -0.30 -19.92 3.85
N GLU A 163 0.68 -20.25 3.00
CA GLU A 163 1.87 -20.96 3.40
C GLU A 163 2.81 -20.11 4.26
N GLU A 164 2.94 -18.80 4.00
CA GLU A 164 3.73 -17.93 4.87
C GLU A 164 3.10 -17.87 6.26
N ILE A 165 1.77 -17.76 6.36
CA ILE A 165 1.07 -17.76 7.66
C ILE A 165 1.20 -19.09 8.41
N LEU A 166 1.02 -20.22 7.71
CA LEU A 166 1.07 -21.54 8.33
C LEU A 166 2.48 -21.99 8.68
N LEU A 167 3.41 -21.81 7.73
CA LEU A 167 4.74 -22.43 7.74
C LEU A 167 5.87 -21.43 7.97
N GLN A 168 5.64 -20.12 7.88
CA GLN A 168 6.68 -19.07 7.86
C GLN A 168 7.74 -19.31 6.79
N GLN A 169 7.30 -19.87 5.67
CA GLN A 169 8.11 -20.09 4.47
C GLN A 169 7.22 -20.11 3.24
N LYS A 170 7.79 -19.65 2.13
CA LYS A 170 7.17 -19.70 0.80
C LYS A 170 7.26 -21.09 0.19
N LEU A 171 6.18 -21.53 -0.44
CA LEU A 171 6.12 -22.77 -1.20
C LEU A 171 6.06 -22.44 -2.69
N TYR A 172 7.20 -22.51 -3.36
CA TYR A 172 7.26 -22.41 -4.81
C TYR A 172 7.08 -23.79 -5.43
N PRO A 173 6.03 -24.03 -6.23
CA PRO A 173 5.91 -25.30 -6.92
C PRO A 173 7.03 -25.45 -7.96
N GLU A 174 7.69 -26.60 -8.02
CA GLU A 174 8.73 -26.91 -9.03
C GLU A 174 8.19 -26.85 -10.48
N LYS A 175 6.86 -26.87 -10.66
CA LYS A 175 6.13 -26.61 -11.91
C LYS A 175 4.82 -25.88 -11.58
N SER A 176 4.70 -24.59 -11.91
CA SER A 176 3.48 -23.81 -11.71
C SER A 176 2.45 -24.13 -12.80
N GLY A 177 1.71 -25.23 -12.63
CA GLY A 177 0.50 -25.53 -13.39
C GLY A 177 -0.77 -25.01 -12.71
N ARG A 178 -0.72 -23.85 -12.04
CA ARG A 178 -1.93 -23.20 -11.53
C ARG A 178 -2.38 -22.19 -12.57
N GLY A 179 -3.50 -22.46 -13.22
CA GLY A 179 -4.09 -21.59 -14.24
C GLY A 179 -4.73 -22.40 -15.36
N SER A 180 -5.64 -21.79 -16.11
CA SER A 180 -6.34 -22.43 -17.23
C SER A 180 -5.46 -22.53 -18.49
N GLY A 181 -4.26 -23.09 -18.35
CA GLY A 181 -3.35 -23.37 -19.46
C GLY A 181 -3.73 -24.68 -20.14
N GLN A 182 -4.06 -24.57 -21.44
CA GLN A 182 -3.99 -25.69 -22.39
C GLN A 182 -2.54 -26.18 -22.56
#